data_AF-A0A365P1V9-F1
#
_entry.id   AF-A0A365P1V9-F1
#
_cell.length_a   1.000
_cell.length_b   1.000
_cell.length_c   1.000
_cell.angle_alpha   90.00
_cell.angle_beta   90.00
_cell.angle_gamma   90.00
#
_symmetry.space_group_name_H-M   'P 1'
#
loop_
_entity.id
_entity.type
_entity.pdbx_description
1 polymer ?
#
loop_
_entity_poly.entity_id
_entity_poly.type
_entity_poly.pdbx_seq_one_letter_code
_entity_poly.pdbx_strand_id
1 'polypeptide(L)'
;MRTIKTLQLYIFIALTLFLYNCENKINSEIKLNGCYGLTEYFQSENTNSDYIETFLLKINKDKVKIFGTVETWGKEYKYKLNKTKDTIELENNFKVYQKQNNSSIICLKTQMGNKTEIFEYQKLPNLEKIIDNKGINSIILSEYLNKSIITGKYKYKNTIIHFNENSGVENFEKFSSYNVIPRLGTNSYYDNHIIQTNNGIWKYQKQNGNLILTKYSNNRDEFESFILGEEKIELKKVVK
;
A
#
# COMPACT_ATOMS: atom_id res chain seq x y z
N MET A 1 34.65 21.20 52.88
CA MET A 1 34.89 20.28 51.72
C MET A 1 33.87 19.14 51.58
N ARG A 2 33.17 18.67 52.63
CA ARG A 2 32.18 17.57 52.51
C ARG A 2 30.88 17.96 51.79
N THR A 3 30.36 19.16 52.01
CA THR A 3 29.07 19.65 51.46
C THR A 3 29.05 19.82 49.93
N ILE A 4 30.18 20.20 49.32
CA ILE A 4 30.28 20.37 47.86
C ILE A 4 30.17 19.03 47.14
N LYS A 5 30.74 17.96 47.70
CA LYS A 5 30.68 16.61 47.13
C LYS A 5 29.26 16.02 47.17
N THR A 6 28.50 16.30 48.23
CA THR A 6 27.10 15.86 48.33
C THR A 6 26.21 16.58 47.33
N LEU A 7 26.40 17.89 47.12
CA LEU A 7 25.64 18.66 46.14
C LEU A 7 25.91 18.19 44.69
N GLN A 8 27.17 17.90 44.36
CA GLN A 8 27.54 17.33 43.05
C GLN A 8 26.88 15.97 42.81
N LEU A 9 26.79 15.13 43.84
CA LEU A 9 26.13 13.83 43.75
C LEU A 9 24.63 13.96 43.47
N TYR A 10 23.93 14.89 44.13
CA TYR A 10 22.50 15.13 43.88
C TYR A 10 22.22 15.66 42.47
N ILE A 11 23.06 16.55 41.96
CA ILE A 11 22.94 17.07 40.58
C ILE A 11 23.13 15.94 39.57
N PHE A 12 24.11 15.05 39.80
CA PHE A 12 24.35 13.91 38.93
C PHE A 12 23.17 12.93 38.92
N ILE A 13 22.60 12.62 40.09
CA ILE A 13 21.41 11.76 40.21
C ILE A 13 20.18 12.40 39.53
N ALA A 14 19.99 13.70 39.70
CA ALA A 14 18.88 14.42 39.04
C ALA A 14 19.04 14.41 37.51
N LEU A 15 20.27 14.61 37.01
CA LEU A 15 20.58 14.54 35.58
C LEU A 15 20.39 13.14 35.02
N THR A 16 20.83 12.09 35.71
CA THR A 16 20.63 10.70 35.25
C THR A 16 19.16 10.32 35.28
N LEU A 17 18.39 10.72 36.29
CA LEU A 17 16.94 10.52 36.32
C LEU A 17 16.23 11.30 35.19
N PHE A 18 16.67 12.52 34.89
CA PHE A 18 16.10 13.33 33.80
C PHE A 18 16.44 12.74 32.43
N LEU A 19 17.67 12.30 32.21
CA LEU A 19 18.09 11.61 31.00
C LEU A 19 17.34 10.28 30.83
N TYR A 20 17.20 9.48 31.90
CA TYR A 20 16.44 8.23 31.89
C TYR A 20 14.95 8.45 31.59
N ASN A 21 14.34 9.52 32.12
CA ASN A 21 12.97 9.90 31.79
C ASN A 21 12.82 10.36 30.35
N CYS A 22 13.78 11.12 29.82
CA CYS A 22 13.80 11.54 28.42
C CYS A 22 13.97 10.34 27.47
N GLU A 23 14.84 9.39 27.81
CA GLU A 23 15.08 8.17 27.03
C GLU A 23 13.84 7.26 27.01
N ASN A 24 13.12 7.13 28.13
CA ASN A 24 11.82 6.45 28.20
C ASN A 24 10.71 7.17 27.42
N LYS A 25 10.76 8.50 27.33
CA LYS A 25 9.83 9.32 26.54
C LYS A 25 10.09 9.17 25.04
N ILE A 26 11.34 9.03 24.62
CA ILE A 26 11.73 8.73 23.23
C ILE A 26 11.35 7.26 22.88
N ASN A 27 11.58 6.31 23.79
CA ASN A 27 11.09 4.92 23.69
C ASN A 27 9.57 4.76 23.91
N SER A 28 8.84 5.86 24.08
CA SER A 28 7.37 5.89 24.05
C SER A 28 6.81 6.15 22.65
N GLU A 29 7.67 6.38 21.65
CA GLU A 29 7.23 6.40 20.27
C GLU A 29 6.59 5.07 19.88
N ILE A 30 5.44 5.20 19.25
CA ILE A 30 4.64 4.08 18.80
C ILE A 30 5.43 3.38 17.70
N LYS A 31 5.78 2.11 17.92
CA LYS A 31 6.51 1.30 16.93
C LYS A 31 5.77 1.20 15.59
N LEU A 32 4.47 1.49 15.60
CA LEU A 32 3.59 1.46 14.44
C LEU A 32 3.54 2.79 13.66
N ASN A 33 4.27 3.84 14.04
CA ASN A 33 4.31 5.09 13.26
C ASN A 33 4.87 4.84 11.86
N GLY A 34 4.23 5.39 10.83
CA GLY A 34 4.69 5.30 9.44
C GLY A 34 3.58 5.32 8.39
N CYS A 35 3.98 5.18 7.13
CA CYS A 35 3.10 4.94 5.99
C CYS A 35 3.22 3.47 5.57
N TYR A 36 2.08 2.81 5.39
CA TYR A 36 2.01 1.39 5.06
C TYR A 36 1.09 1.20 3.86
N GLY A 37 1.52 0.35 2.93
CA GLY A 37 0.75 -0.04 1.76
C GLY A 37 0.23 -1.45 1.93
N LEU A 38 -1.00 -1.69 1.48
CA LEU A 38 -1.60 -3.01 1.47
C LEU A 38 -0.80 -3.93 0.55
N THR A 39 -0.28 -5.03 1.10
CA THR A 39 0.68 -5.91 0.40
C THR A 39 0.08 -6.51 -0.86
N GLU A 40 -1.17 -6.94 -0.82
CA GLU A 40 -1.88 -7.50 -1.98
C GLU A 40 -2.09 -6.49 -3.12
N TYR A 41 -2.17 -5.20 -2.80
CA TYR A 41 -2.34 -4.15 -3.81
C TYR A 41 -1.00 -3.77 -4.46
N PHE A 42 0.07 -3.63 -3.67
CA PHE A 42 1.35 -3.08 -4.15
C PHE A 42 2.38 -4.12 -4.61
N GLN A 43 2.29 -5.37 -4.13
CA GLN A 43 3.34 -6.38 -4.29
C GLN A 43 2.83 -7.79 -4.65
N SER A 44 1.55 -7.96 -4.97
CA SER A 44 1.03 -9.31 -5.18
C SER A 44 1.59 -10.00 -6.43
N GLU A 45 2.04 -11.25 -6.25
CA GLU A 45 2.35 -12.17 -7.36
C GLU A 45 1.11 -12.86 -7.93
N ASN A 46 -0.02 -12.74 -7.22
CA ASN A 46 -1.32 -13.30 -7.57
C ASN A 46 -2.40 -12.26 -7.26
N THR A 47 -2.82 -11.50 -8.25
CA THR A 47 -3.95 -10.58 -8.07
C THR A 47 -5.24 -11.37 -8.31
N ASN A 48 -5.98 -11.68 -7.26
CA ASN A 48 -7.37 -12.08 -7.41
C ASN A 48 -8.20 -10.84 -7.78
N SER A 49 -9.38 -11.02 -8.39
CA SER A 49 -10.25 -9.90 -8.77
C SER A 49 -11.01 -9.33 -7.58
N ASP A 50 -10.31 -9.07 -6.49
CA ASP A 50 -10.93 -8.67 -5.25
C ASP A 50 -11.10 -7.15 -5.21
N TYR A 51 -12.23 -6.74 -4.66
CA TYR A 51 -12.54 -5.34 -4.43
C TYR A 51 -11.72 -4.84 -3.23
N ILE A 52 -10.72 -4.00 -3.50
CA ILE A 52 -9.88 -3.36 -2.49
C ILE A 52 -10.34 -1.91 -2.30
N GLU A 53 -11.03 -1.64 -1.20
CA GLU A 53 -11.49 -0.30 -0.86
C GLU A 53 -10.37 0.55 -0.24
N THR A 54 -9.54 -0.05 0.61
CA THR A 54 -8.46 0.61 1.36
C THR A 54 -7.13 0.01 0.97
N PHE A 55 -6.15 0.83 0.58
CA PHE A 55 -4.82 0.31 0.20
C PHE A 55 -3.65 1.06 0.85
N LEU A 56 -3.88 2.16 1.57
CA LEU A 56 -2.84 2.91 2.28
C LEU A 56 -3.28 3.26 3.71
N LEU A 57 -2.36 3.13 4.66
CA LEU A 57 -2.52 3.52 6.05
C LEU A 57 -1.37 4.44 6.48
N LYS A 58 -1.70 5.58 7.09
CA LYS A 58 -0.74 6.47 7.71
C LYS A 58 -1.01 6.56 9.20
N ILE A 59 -0.06 6.11 10.01
CA ILE A 59 -0.15 6.10 11.47
C ILE A 59 0.79 7.18 12.00
N ASN A 60 0.24 8.12 12.77
CA ASN A 60 1.00 9.18 13.42
C ASN A 60 0.44 9.46 14.82
N LYS A 61 1.25 9.16 15.85
CA LYS A 61 0.95 9.46 17.26
C LYS A 61 -0.37 8.88 17.75
N ASP A 62 -1.48 9.59 17.65
CA ASP A 62 -2.78 9.17 18.18
C ASP A 62 -3.83 8.99 17.07
N LYS A 63 -3.39 9.04 15.81
CA LYS A 63 -4.26 9.06 14.63
C LYS A 63 -3.83 8.04 13.58
N VAL A 64 -4.80 7.28 13.08
CA VAL A 64 -4.66 6.50 11.85
C VAL A 64 -5.46 7.20 10.77
N LYS A 65 -4.81 7.51 9.66
CA LYS A 65 -5.46 8.00 8.45
C LYS A 65 -5.45 6.91 7.41
N ILE A 66 -6.63 6.54 6.92
CA ILE A 66 -6.84 5.52 5.91
C ILE A 66 -7.01 6.21 4.56
N PHE A 67 -6.48 5.62 3.50
CA PHE A 67 -6.66 6.07 2.13
C PHE A 67 -6.95 4.89 1.20
N GLY A 68 -7.74 5.17 0.17
CA GLY A 68 -8.24 4.16 -0.74
C GLY A 68 -9.11 4.78 -1.84
N THR A 69 -10.29 4.21 -2.05
CA THR A 69 -11.36 4.79 -2.88
C THR A 69 -11.99 6.03 -2.22
N VAL A 70 -13.01 6.64 -2.83
CA VAL A 70 -13.70 7.85 -2.29
C VAL A 70 -14.19 7.63 -0.88
N GLU A 71 -14.80 6.47 -0.62
CA GLU A 71 -15.38 6.16 0.68
C GLU A 71 -14.33 6.12 1.79
N THR A 72 -13.06 5.90 1.48
CA THR A 72 -11.97 5.84 2.46
C THR A 72 -10.92 6.92 2.27
N TRP A 73 -11.16 7.90 1.38
CA TRP A 73 -10.19 8.92 1.06
C TRP A 73 -9.92 9.85 2.24
N GLY A 74 -8.81 9.60 2.94
CA GLY A 74 -8.32 10.48 4.00
C GLY A 74 -9.16 10.44 5.27
N LYS A 75 -9.95 9.38 5.50
CA LYS A 75 -10.68 9.17 6.76
C LYS A 75 -9.68 9.03 7.91
N GLU A 76 -9.83 9.89 8.91
CA GLU A 76 -8.95 9.96 10.07
C GLU A 76 -9.68 9.43 11.31
N TYR A 77 -9.03 8.51 12.01
CA TYR A 77 -9.56 7.89 13.21
C TYR A 77 -8.60 8.15 14.37
N LYS A 78 -9.15 8.66 15.47
CA LYS A 78 -8.42 8.67 16.74
C LYS A 78 -8.34 7.25 17.28
N TYR A 79 -7.30 6.98 18.03
CA TYR A 79 -7.16 5.69 18.69
C TYR A 79 -6.54 5.81 20.07
N LYS A 80 -6.68 4.71 20.82
CA LYS A 80 -5.91 4.47 22.03
C LYS A 80 -4.98 3.29 21.79
N LEU A 81 -3.74 3.42 22.22
CA LEU A 81 -2.83 2.28 22.28
C LEU A 81 -3.37 1.31 23.34
N ASN A 82 -3.43 0.03 22.98
CA ASN A 82 -3.81 -1.01 23.94
C ASN A 82 -2.59 -1.35 24.85
N LYS A 83 -2.78 -2.21 25.86
CA LYS A 83 -1.79 -2.58 26.89
C LYS A 83 -0.42 -2.96 26.32
N THR A 84 -0.38 -3.49 25.10
CA THR A 84 0.85 -3.69 24.32
C THR A 84 1.02 -2.52 23.34
N LYS A 85 2.14 -1.78 23.41
CA LYS A 85 2.50 -0.67 22.48
C LYS A 85 2.45 -1.06 20.99
N ASP A 86 2.33 -2.35 20.69
CA ASP A 86 2.31 -2.95 19.35
C ASP A 86 0.88 -3.19 18.83
N THR A 87 -0.16 -2.65 19.50
CA THR A 87 -1.57 -2.77 19.08
C THR A 87 -2.34 -1.46 19.27
N ILE A 88 -3.08 -1.10 18.23
CA ILE A 88 -4.00 0.04 18.15
C ILE A 88 -5.41 -0.48 17.97
N GLU A 89 -6.35 0.08 18.74
CA GLU A 89 -7.79 -0.17 18.60
C GLU A 89 -8.47 1.13 18.20
N LEU A 90 -9.09 1.13 17.02
CA LEU A 90 -9.75 2.28 16.42
C LEU A 90 -11.21 2.34 16.87
N GLU A 91 -11.78 3.55 16.87
CA GLU A 91 -13.16 3.81 17.33
C GLU A 91 -14.24 3.02 16.57
N ASN A 92 -13.94 2.46 15.40
CA ASN A 92 -14.86 1.68 14.56
C ASN A 92 -14.60 0.15 14.61
N ASN A 93 -14.08 -0.38 15.72
CA ASN A 93 -13.75 -1.80 15.91
C ASN A 93 -12.66 -2.37 14.97
N PHE A 94 -11.95 -1.51 14.24
CA PHE A 94 -10.74 -1.94 13.55
C PHE A 94 -9.61 -2.12 14.56
N LYS A 95 -8.82 -3.18 14.38
CA LYS A 95 -7.63 -3.44 15.20
C LYS A 95 -6.39 -3.50 14.32
N VAL A 96 -5.42 -2.65 14.61
CA VAL A 96 -4.12 -2.66 13.93
C VAL A 96 -3.08 -3.22 14.89
N TYR A 97 -2.29 -4.19 14.46
CA TYR A 97 -1.23 -4.76 15.29
C TYR A 97 -0.02 -5.18 14.46
N GLN A 98 1.15 -5.20 15.08
CA GLN A 98 2.37 -5.67 14.43
C GLN A 98 2.29 -7.17 14.17
N LYS A 99 2.66 -7.62 12.96
CA LYS A 99 2.84 -9.06 12.69
C LYS A 99 4.05 -9.53 13.50
N GLN A 100 3.85 -10.56 14.33
CA GLN A 100 4.90 -11.06 15.23
C GLN A 100 6.20 -11.33 14.44
N ASN A 101 7.32 -10.79 14.94
CA ASN A 101 8.68 -10.88 14.38
C ASN A 101 9.00 -10.01 13.13
N ASN A 102 8.09 -9.17 12.62
CA ASN A 102 8.41 -8.23 11.53
C ASN A 102 7.95 -6.79 11.85
N SER A 103 8.90 -5.88 12.07
CA SER A 103 8.61 -4.45 12.37
C SER A 103 8.15 -3.62 11.18
N SER A 104 8.27 -4.16 9.96
CA SER A 104 7.80 -3.49 8.76
C SER A 104 6.36 -3.88 8.38
N ILE A 105 5.80 -4.93 8.97
CA ILE A 105 4.46 -5.43 8.63
C ILE A 105 3.49 -5.24 9.80
N ILE A 106 2.32 -4.70 9.49
CA ILE A 106 1.18 -4.58 10.38
C ILE A 106 -0.02 -5.31 9.78
N CYS A 107 -0.90 -5.80 10.63
CA CYS A 107 -2.16 -6.41 10.24
C CYS A 107 -3.30 -5.50 10.65
N LEU A 108 -4.21 -5.21 9.74
CA LEU A 108 -5.51 -4.58 10.01
C LEU A 108 -6.56 -5.68 10.09
N LYS A 109 -7.12 -5.88 11.27
CA LYS A 109 -8.23 -6.80 11.52
C LYS A 109 -9.54 -6.01 11.57
N THR A 110 -10.54 -6.46 10.82
CA THR A 110 -11.89 -5.89 10.81
C THR A 110 -12.94 -6.99 10.77
N GLN A 111 -14.20 -6.61 11.00
CA GLN A 111 -15.34 -7.51 10.90
C GLN A 111 -16.22 -7.09 9.71
N MET A 112 -16.45 -8.01 8.78
CA MET A 112 -17.32 -7.81 7.62
C MET A 112 -18.46 -8.84 7.71
N GLY A 113 -19.63 -8.39 8.16
CA GLY A 113 -20.75 -9.26 8.52
C GLY A 113 -20.37 -10.25 9.63
N ASN A 114 -20.48 -11.54 9.34
CA ASN A 114 -20.15 -12.62 10.28
C ASN A 114 -18.69 -13.12 10.16
N LYS A 115 -17.87 -12.51 9.29
CA LYS A 115 -16.49 -12.91 9.05
C LYS A 115 -15.52 -11.89 9.62
N THR A 116 -14.41 -12.39 10.15
CA THR A 116 -13.25 -11.58 10.48
C THR A 116 -12.34 -11.56 9.26
N GLU A 117 -12.00 -10.37 8.78
CA GLU A 117 -11.02 -10.16 7.71
C GLU A 117 -9.72 -9.61 8.30
N ILE A 118 -8.59 -10.06 7.77
CA ILE A 118 -7.25 -9.61 8.17
C ILE A 118 -6.47 -9.23 6.93
N PHE A 119 -6.09 -7.96 6.85
CA PHE A 119 -5.33 -7.40 5.76
C PHE A 119 -3.89 -7.13 6.20
N GLU A 120 -2.91 -7.51 5.37
CA GLU A 120 -1.49 -7.25 5.64
C GLU A 120 -1.02 -5.97 4.96
N TYR A 121 -0.42 -5.10 5.76
CA TYR A 121 0.13 -3.82 5.32
C TYR A 121 1.61 -3.77 5.64
N GLN A 122 2.41 -3.26 4.71
CA GLN A 122 3.86 -3.20 4.84
C GLN A 122 4.38 -1.78 4.64
N LYS A 123 5.42 -1.40 5.40
CA LYS A 123 6.23 -0.21 5.08
C LYS A 123 6.97 -0.47 3.77
N LEU A 124 6.51 0.18 2.70
CA LEU A 124 7.21 0.16 1.41
C LEU A 124 7.97 1.48 1.21
N PRO A 125 9.13 1.46 0.53
CA PRO A 125 9.89 2.67 0.27
C PRO A 125 9.06 3.69 -0.51
N ASN A 126 9.19 4.98 -0.17
CA ASN A 126 8.59 6.12 -0.90
C ASN A 126 7.05 6.22 -0.89
N LEU A 127 6.32 5.41 -0.11
CA LEU A 127 4.85 5.52 -0.05
C LEU A 127 4.37 6.89 0.45
N GLU A 128 5.17 7.57 1.29
CA GLU A 128 4.88 8.90 1.77
C GLU A 128 4.76 9.95 0.67
N LYS A 129 5.40 9.73 -0.50
CA LYS A 129 5.32 10.63 -1.66
C LYS A 129 4.00 10.52 -2.41
N ILE A 130 3.30 9.39 -2.27
CA ILE A 130 1.98 9.16 -2.89
C ILE A 130 0.92 10.04 -2.21
N ILE A 131 1.13 10.43 -0.95
CA ILE A 131 0.16 11.17 -0.15
C ILE A 131 0.61 12.63 -0.03
N ASP A 132 -0.17 13.56 -0.58
CA ASP A 132 -0.02 14.99 -0.42
C ASP A 132 -1.09 15.60 0.52
N ASN A 133 -1.19 16.93 0.54
CA ASN A 133 -2.15 17.65 1.36
C ASN A 133 -3.61 17.49 0.87
N LYS A 134 -3.83 17.15 -0.41
CA LYS A 134 -5.13 16.86 -1.02
C LYS A 134 -5.47 15.36 -0.94
N GLY A 135 -4.51 14.52 -0.57
CA GLY A 135 -4.66 13.10 -0.32
C GLY A 135 -3.83 12.27 -1.28
N ILE A 136 -4.41 11.29 -1.98
CA ILE A 136 -3.63 10.46 -2.91
C ILE A 136 -3.35 11.24 -4.20
N ASN A 137 -2.08 11.38 -4.54
CA ASN A 137 -1.64 11.84 -5.85
C ASN A 137 -1.70 10.68 -6.85
N SER A 138 -2.66 10.73 -7.77
CA SER A 138 -2.93 9.66 -8.73
C SER A 138 -1.77 9.38 -9.69
N ILE A 139 -1.04 10.42 -10.10
CA ILE A 139 0.10 10.31 -11.01
C ILE A 139 1.24 9.56 -10.30
N ILE A 140 1.61 10.00 -9.10
CA ILE A 140 2.67 9.36 -8.32
C ILE A 140 2.28 7.92 -7.95
N LEU A 141 1.01 7.65 -7.63
CA LEU A 141 0.52 6.29 -7.41
C LEU A 141 0.65 5.42 -8.66
N SER A 142 0.30 5.95 -9.84
CA SER A 142 0.42 5.23 -11.11
C SER A 142 1.87 4.86 -11.40
N GLU A 143 2.80 5.82 -11.25
CA GLU A 143 4.25 5.60 -11.40
C GLU A 143 4.75 4.52 -10.43
N TYR A 144 4.30 4.57 -9.18
CA TYR A 144 4.65 3.57 -8.18
C TYR A 144 4.20 2.17 -8.58
N LEU A 145 2.95 2.01 -9.01
CA LEU A 145 2.37 0.72 -9.40
C LEU A 145 2.98 0.20 -10.71
N ASN A 146 3.28 1.07 -11.67
CA ASN A 146 4.02 0.72 -12.88
C ASN A 146 5.36 0.08 -12.51
N LYS A 147 6.08 0.69 -11.57
CA LYS A 147 7.38 0.20 -11.10
C LYS A 147 7.27 -1.07 -10.25
N SER A 148 6.32 -1.15 -9.33
CA SER A 148 6.26 -2.24 -8.36
C SER A 148 5.58 -3.50 -8.89
N ILE A 149 4.63 -3.37 -9.83
CA ILE A 149 3.80 -4.48 -10.31
C ILE A 149 4.15 -4.88 -11.74
N ILE A 150 4.23 -3.90 -12.66
CA ILE A 150 4.25 -4.19 -14.11
C ILE A 150 5.66 -4.23 -14.69
N THR A 151 6.53 -3.31 -14.30
CA THR A 151 7.93 -3.23 -14.79
C THR A 151 8.63 -4.58 -14.69
N GLY A 152 9.34 -4.94 -15.76
CA GLY A 152 10.08 -6.19 -15.82
C GLY A 152 10.21 -6.75 -17.22
N LYS A 153 10.82 -7.93 -17.30
CA LYS A 153 10.99 -8.67 -18.55
C LYS A 153 10.02 -9.85 -18.60
N TYR A 154 9.31 -9.96 -19.72
CA TYR A 154 8.37 -11.03 -19.95
C TYR A 154 8.61 -11.68 -21.31
N LYS A 155 8.22 -12.95 -21.44
CA LYS A 155 8.25 -13.70 -22.68
C LYS A 155 6.84 -13.81 -23.25
N TYR A 156 6.69 -13.41 -24.50
CA TYR A 156 5.49 -13.65 -25.29
C TYR A 156 5.89 -14.39 -26.56
N LYS A 157 5.35 -15.60 -26.76
CA LYS A 157 5.83 -16.50 -27.80
C LYS A 157 7.36 -16.67 -27.71
N ASN A 158 8.11 -16.25 -28.74
CA ASN A 158 9.57 -16.33 -28.78
C ASN A 158 10.28 -15.00 -28.53
N THR A 159 9.55 -13.94 -28.19
CA THR A 159 10.10 -12.58 -28.00
C THR A 159 10.16 -12.22 -26.52
N ILE A 160 11.27 -11.58 -26.12
CA ILE A 160 11.40 -10.97 -24.80
C ILE A 160 10.94 -9.52 -24.90
N ILE A 161 9.87 -9.21 -24.18
CA ILE A 161 9.28 -7.88 -24.04
C ILE A 161 9.80 -7.25 -22.76
N HIS A 162 10.11 -5.96 -22.82
CA HIS A 162 10.59 -5.20 -21.68
C HIS A 162 9.63 -4.06 -21.37
N PHE A 163 9.00 -4.12 -20.20
CA PHE A 163 8.22 -3.04 -19.60
C PHE A 163 9.17 -2.25 -18.71
N ASN A 164 9.44 -0.99 -19.06
CA ASN A 164 10.38 -0.15 -18.33
C ASN A 164 9.68 0.77 -17.31
N GLU A 165 10.45 1.40 -16.42
CA GLU A 165 9.92 2.26 -15.35
C GLU A 165 9.28 3.55 -15.88
N ASN A 166 9.61 3.97 -17.11
CA ASN A 166 9.12 5.19 -17.75
C ASN A 166 7.85 4.93 -18.59
N SER A 167 7.05 3.93 -18.24
CA SER A 167 5.79 3.62 -18.94
C SER A 167 5.97 3.18 -20.41
N GLY A 168 7.19 2.80 -20.82
CA GLY A 168 7.52 2.33 -22.16
C GLY A 168 7.56 0.80 -22.27
N VAL A 169 7.27 0.30 -23.46
CA VAL A 169 7.30 -1.14 -23.80
C VAL A 169 8.15 -1.36 -25.04
N GLU A 170 9.18 -2.17 -24.90
CA GLU A 170 10.11 -2.52 -25.98
C GLU A 170 9.83 -3.94 -26.49
N ASN A 171 10.04 -4.14 -27.79
CA ASN A 171 9.88 -5.43 -28.49
C ASN A 171 8.48 -6.04 -28.38
N PHE A 172 7.44 -5.19 -28.34
CA PHE A 172 6.06 -5.65 -28.34
C PHE A 172 5.24 -5.01 -29.47
N GLU A 173 4.75 -5.85 -30.38
CA GLU A 173 3.97 -5.41 -31.55
C GLU A 173 2.57 -4.88 -31.18
N LYS A 174 2.07 -5.17 -29.98
CA LYS A 174 0.70 -4.84 -29.57
C LYS A 174 0.54 -3.41 -29.06
N PHE A 175 1.57 -2.86 -28.41
CA PHE A 175 1.60 -1.49 -27.90
C PHE A 175 3.03 -1.14 -27.45
N SER A 176 3.31 0.16 -27.38
CA SER A 176 4.65 0.70 -27.06
C SER A 176 4.70 1.48 -25.75
N SER A 177 3.53 1.73 -25.13
CA SER A 177 3.43 2.40 -23.83
C SER A 177 2.34 1.77 -22.97
N TYR A 178 2.47 1.94 -21.67
CA TYR A 178 1.52 1.44 -20.68
C TYR A 178 1.48 2.36 -19.46
N ASN A 179 0.33 2.50 -18.83
CA ASN A 179 0.22 3.19 -17.55
C ASN A 179 -0.88 2.54 -16.71
N VAL A 180 -0.56 2.13 -15.48
CA VAL A 180 -1.55 1.67 -14.52
C VAL A 180 -2.46 2.84 -14.15
N ILE A 181 -3.77 2.61 -14.19
CA ILE A 181 -4.77 3.58 -13.74
C ILE A 181 -5.24 3.11 -12.36
N PRO A 182 -4.76 3.70 -11.25
CA PRO A 182 -5.25 3.36 -9.93
C PRO A 182 -6.71 3.76 -9.81
N ARG A 183 -7.49 2.90 -9.16
CA ARG A 183 -8.89 3.18 -8.90
C ARG A 183 -9.02 4.16 -7.73
N LEU A 184 -9.15 5.43 -8.06
CA LEU A 184 -9.41 6.53 -7.13
C LEU A 184 -10.73 7.19 -7.49
N GLY A 185 -11.37 7.86 -6.53
CA GLY A 185 -12.45 8.78 -6.92
C GLY A 185 -13.80 8.13 -7.31
N THR A 186 -14.01 6.81 -7.10
CA THR A 186 -15.28 6.16 -7.47
C THR A 186 -15.82 5.15 -6.45
N ASN A 187 -17.16 5.19 -6.26
CA ASN A 187 -17.96 4.21 -5.51
C ASN A 187 -18.44 3.04 -6.39
N SER A 188 -18.31 3.13 -7.72
CA SER A 188 -18.72 2.06 -8.64
C SER A 188 -17.84 0.82 -8.44
N TYR A 189 -18.36 -0.40 -8.36
CA TYR A 189 -17.60 -1.67 -8.23
C TYR A 189 -16.75 -2.02 -9.47
N TYR A 190 -15.89 -1.09 -9.87
CA TYR A 190 -15.02 -1.15 -11.01
C TYR A 190 -13.75 -1.95 -10.71
N ASP A 191 -13.02 -2.34 -11.75
CA ASP A 191 -11.80 -3.12 -11.61
C ASP A 191 -10.67 -2.29 -10.96
N ASN A 192 -9.90 -2.94 -10.08
CA ASN A 192 -8.75 -2.32 -9.41
C ASN A 192 -7.45 -2.47 -10.21
N HIS A 193 -7.48 -3.27 -11.28
CA HIS A 193 -6.28 -3.69 -11.99
C HIS A 193 -6.34 -3.29 -13.46
N ILE A 194 -6.15 -2.00 -13.73
CA ILE A 194 -6.28 -1.45 -15.08
C ILE A 194 -4.97 -0.86 -15.57
N ILE A 195 -4.67 -1.11 -16.83
CA ILE A 195 -3.61 -0.46 -17.59
C ILE A 195 -4.21 0.19 -18.83
N GLN A 196 -3.85 1.44 -19.07
CA GLN A 196 -4.05 2.10 -20.34
C GLN A 196 -2.79 1.99 -21.19
N THR A 197 -2.95 1.67 -22.46
CA THR A 197 -1.88 1.65 -23.47
C THR A 197 -2.26 2.58 -24.62
N ASN A 198 -1.35 2.79 -25.56
CA ASN A 198 -1.68 3.44 -26.83
C ASN A 198 -2.62 2.61 -27.73
N ASN A 199 -2.96 1.38 -27.33
CA ASN A 199 -3.88 0.48 -28.03
C ASN A 199 -5.09 0.08 -27.14
N GLY A 200 -5.51 0.99 -26.26
CA GLY A 200 -6.74 0.84 -25.48
C GLY A 200 -6.52 0.53 -24.00
N ILE A 201 -7.60 0.13 -23.33
CA ILE A 201 -7.63 -0.14 -21.90
C ILE A 201 -7.68 -1.64 -21.66
N TRP A 202 -6.88 -2.11 -20.72
CA TRP A 202 -6.68 -3.52 -20.42
C TRP A 202 -6.87 -3.75 -18.93
N LYS A 203 -7.52 -4.85 -18.56
CA LYS A 203 -7.40 -5.42 -17.23
C LYS A 203 -6.06 -6.14 -17.16
N TYR A 204 -5.28 -5.90 -16.12
CA TYR A 204 -4.12 -6.74 -15.81
C TYR A 204 -4.42 -7.72 -14.69
N GLN A 205 -3.77 -8.87 -14.73
CA GLN A 205 -3.77 -9.85 -13.66
C GLN A 205 -2.38 -10.45 -13.53
N LYS A 206 -1.90 -10.58 -12.29
CA LYS A 206 -0.74 -11.39 -11.94
C LYS A 206 -1.19 -12.79 -11.57
N GLN A 207 -0.53 -13.79 -12.15
CA GLN A 207 -0.73 -15.20 -11.80
C GLN A 207 0.61 -15.91 -11.79
N ASN A 208 1.08 -16.31 -10.60
CA ASN A 208 2.42 -16.89 -10.37
C ASN A 208 3.52 -16.02 -11.00
N GLY A 209 3.41 -14.69 -10.83
CA GLY A 209 4.32 -13.70 -11.40
C GLY A 209 4.15 -13.39 -12.89
N ASN A 210 3.41 -14.21 -13.65
CA ASN A 210 3.07 -13.92 -15.04
C ASN A 210 2.10 -12.74 -15.13
N LEU A 211 2.16 -11.99 -16.22
CA LEU A 211 1.27 -10.86 -16.48
C LEU A 211 0.26 -11.26 -17.56
N ILE A 212 -1.01 -11.27 -17.19
CA ILE A 212 -2.12 -11.52 -18.10
C ILE A 212 -2.81 -10.18 -18.36
N LEU A 213 -3.02 -9.84 -19.62
CA LEU A 213 -3.72 -8.63 -20.04
C LEU A 213 -4.97 -9.04 -20.81
N THR A 214 -6.13 -8.60 -20.37
CA THR A 214 -7.42 -8.82 -21.05
C THR A 214 -7.96 -7.48 -21.49
N LYS A 215 -8.20 -7.30 -22.79
CA LYS A 215 -8.66 -6.01 -23.32
C LYS A 215 -10.09 -5.75 -22.88
N TYR A 216 -10.41 -4.54 -22.48
CA TYR A 216 -11.80 -4.16 -22.32
C TYR A 216 -12.46 -3.99 -23.69
N SER A 217 -13.69 -4.46 -23.81
CA SER A 217 -14.52 -4.18 -24.97
C SER A 217 -14.97 -2.72 -24.97
N ASN A 218 -15.38 -2.24 -26.14
CA ASN A 218 -16.04 -0.94 -26.28
C ASN A 218 -17.48 -0.97 -25.76
N ASN A 219 -18.02 -2.15 -25.45
CA ASN A 219 -19.35 -2.29 -24.90
C ASN A 219 -19.36 -1.89 -23.42
N ARG A 220 -20.54 -1.52 -22.94
CA ARG A 220 -20.83 -1.25 -21.54
C ARG A 220 -21.92 -2.20 -21.09
N ASP A 221 -21.87 -2.63 -19.84
CA ASP A 221 -22.99 -3.36 -19.25
C ASP A 221 -24.11 -2.38 -18.84
N GLU A 222 -25.20 -2.93 -18.28
CA GLU A 222 -26.35 -2.17 -17.81
C GLU A 222 -26.04 -1.19 -16.68
N PHE A 223 -24.84 -1.29 -16.07
CA PHE A 223 -24.34 -0.40 -15.03
C PHE A 223 -23.22 0.52 -15.54
N GLU A 224 -23.10 0.69 -16.86
CA GLU A 224 -22.05 1.48 -17.53
C GLU A 224 -20.62 1.03 -17.21
N SER A 225 -20.44 -0.19 -16.74
CA SER A 225 -19.13 -0.76 -16.44
C SER A 225 -18.50 -1.32 -17.70
N PHE A 226 -17.17 -1.27 -17.77
CA PHE A 226 -16.44 -1.86 -18.89
C PHE A 226 -16.59 -3.39 -18.87
N ILE A 227 -16.97 -3.96 -20.01
CA ILE A 227 -17.04 -5.42 -20.17
C ILE A 227 -15.69 -5.93 -20.67
N LEU A 228 -15.16 -6.99 -20.06
CA LEU A 228 -13.96 -7.67 -20.56
C LEU A 228 -14.23 -8.25 -21.95
N GLY A 229 -13.38 -7.92 -22.91
CA GLY A 229 -13.42 -8.47 -24.25
C GLY A 229 -12.70 -9.81 -24.36
N GLU A 230 -12.71 -10.37 -25.57
CA GLU A 230 -12.11 -11.67 -25.86
C GLU A 230 -10.58 -11.62 -26.02
N GLU A 231 -10.02 -10.46 -26.39
CA GLU A 231 -8.57 -10.34 -26.62
C GLU A 231 -7.79 -10.48 -25.30
N LYS A 232 -6.98 -11.54 -25.23
CA LYS A 232 -6.14 -11.88 -24.07
C LYS A 232 -4.68 -12.07 -24.49
N ILE A 233 -3.78 -11.52 -23.70
CA ILE A 233 -2.33 -11.63 -23.85
C ILE A 233 -1.76 -12.21 -22.56
N GLU A 234 -1.04 -13.32 -22.66
CA GLU A 234 -0.36 -13.94 -21.52
C GLU A 234 1.15 -13.80 -21.66
N LEU A 235 1.77 -13.11 -20.70
CA LEU A 235 3.18 -12.75 -20.69
C LEU A 235 3.87 -13.51 -19.55
N LYS A 236 4.77 -14.44 -19.89
CA LYS A 236 5.46 -15.26 -18.88
C LYS A 236 6.61 -14.48 -18.27
N LYS A 237 6.72 -14.44 -16.94
CA LYS A 237 7.83 -13.75 -16.26
C LYS A 237 9.16 -14.42 -16.64
N VAL A 238 10.16 -13.63 -17.03
CA VAL A 238 11.52 -14.14 -17.22
C VAL A 238 12.21 -14.11 -15.86
N VAL A 239 12.31 -15.28 -15.22
CA VAL A 239 13.09 -15.44 -13.98
C VAL A 239 14.57 -15.52 -14.37
N LYS A 240 15.39 -14.67 -13.74
CA LYS A 240 16.85 -14.77 -13.87
C LYS A 240 17.38 -15.97 -13.10
#